data_AF-A0A7Y7B2K2-F1
#
_entry.id   AF-A0A7Y7B2K2-F1
#
_cell.length_a   1.000
_cell.length_b   1.000
_cell.length_c   1.000
_cell.angle_alpha   90.00
_cell.angle_beta   90.00
_cell.angle_gamma   90.00
#
_symmetry.space_group_name_H-M   'P 1'
#
loop_
_entity.id
_entity.type
_entity.pdbx_description
1 polymer ?
#
loop_
_entity_poly.entity_id
_entity_poly.type
_entity_poly.pdbx_seq_one_letter_code
_entity_poly.pdbx_strand_id
1 'polypeptide(L)'
;MHTARHHRWLPALGLLLLSPVCAEYLIGYDQIIGRPRELLAGLLILAPLYGAVAVMIREAARRTGRGWPTILLLSAAFGLAQAGLIDQSLFNPHFVDEPSWDRERSSTLVPVLGISLQHTLNFLAGHVIWSFAAPIAVVESLTPRLADRPWLRRGGMAVMALLYCLGAAVIFREHTKKFMASPVQLGVTAVIVLTLVALAFTLPRRRRPMPGRVPPPLWLTACTAVALLATHQLIPPTWAGVALDVLSLSLGAGLLLRWSSRAQWGRMHILAVSGSALVVNAGLSFVVQPNGQVAYAAKYVANATLMLGVLALLAAAHRRLRRAEATANAEGSRQDASRLTPLHRT
;
A
#
# COMPACT_ATOMS: atom_id res chain seq x y z
N MET A 1 15.51 3.35 30.73
CA MET A 1 15.06 4.19 29.59
C MET A 1 15.91 4.08 28.32
N HIS A 2 17.09 3.42 28.32
CA HIS A 2 17.97 3.32 27.15
C HIS A 2 17.56 2.27 26.09
N THR A 3 16.83 1.21 26.46
CA THR A 3 16.46 0.11 25.54
C THR A 3 15.33 0.47 24.54
N ALA A 4 14.49 1.47 24.84
CA ALA A 4 13.36 1.84 23.98
C ALA A 4 13.73 2.67 22.73
N ARG A 5 14.97 3.18 22.63
CA ARG A 5 15.44 3.93 21.45
C ARG A 5 15.96 3.03 20.32
N HIS A 6 16.47 1.84 20.63
CA HIS A 6 17.21 1.00 19.67
C HIS A 6 16.34 0.17 18.71
N HIS A 7 15.02 0.11 18.89
CA HIS A 7 14.14 -0.72 18.05
C HIS A 7 13.20 0.07 17.13
N ARG A 8 13.36 1.40 17.02
CA ARG A 8 12.50 2.23 16.16
C ARG A 8 12.80 2.12 14.66
N TRP A 9 13.98 1.64 14.29
CA TRP A 9 14.36 1.43 12.89
C TRP A 9 13.83 0.10 12.35
N LEU A 10 13.53 -0.89 13.20
CA LEU A 10 13.03 -2.20 12.77
C LEU A 10 11.72 -2.12 11.97
N PRO A 11 10.71 -1.33 12.36
CA PRO A 11 9.52 -1.14 11.54
C PRO A 11 9.82 -0.45 10.21
N ALA A 12 10.78 0.48 10.17
CA ALA A 12 11.19 1.12 8.93
C ALA A 12 11.86 0.11 7.98
N LEU A 13 12.74 -0.76 8.49
CA LEU A 13 13.31 -1.85 7.69
C LEU A 13 12.24 -2.85 7.24
N GLY A 14 11.33 -3.22 8.14
CA GLY A 14 10.21 -4.12 7.81
C GLY A 14 9.34 -3.55 6.69
N LEU A 15 9.04 -2.25 6.71
CA LEU A 15 8.28 -1.58 5.65
C LEU A 15 9.09 -1.43 4.35
N LEU A 16 10.38 -1.11 4.46
CA LEU A 16 11.32 -1.01 3.33
C LEU A 16 11.37 -2.31 2.52
N LEU A 17 11.23 -3.47 3.19
CA LEU A 17 11.24 -4.79 2.55
C LEU A 17 9.84 -5.30 2.20
N LEU A 18 8.81 -5.02 3.02
CA LEU A 18 7.47 -5.53 2.77
C LEU A 18 6.81 -4.84 1.57
N SER A 19 7.00 -3.54 1.41
CA SER A 19 6.40 -2.76 0.32
C SER A 19 6.73 -3.30 -1.09
N PRO A 20 8.00 -3.53 -1.46
CA PRO A 20 8.31 -4.12 -2.78
C PRO A 20 7.79 -5.54 -2.94
N VAL A 21 7.79 -6.36 -1.88
CA VAL A 21 7.20 -7.71 -1.94
C VAL A 21 5.70 -7.63 -2.23
N CYS A 22 5.00 -6.69 -1.62
CA CYS A 22 3.57 -6.46 -1.87
C CYS A 22 3.28 -5.93 -3.27
N ALA A 23 4.17 -5.08 -3.80
CA ALA A 23 4.05 -4.49 -5.13
C ALA A 23 4.30 -5.52 -6.24
N GLU A 24 5.40 -6.27 -6.14
CA GLU A 24 5.95 -7.02 -7.29
C GLU A 24 5.84 -8.54 -7.13
N TYR A 25 5.98 -9.07 -5.91
CA TYR A 25 6.16 -10.51 -5.72
C TYR A 25 4.86 -11.22 -5.35
N LEU A 26 3.95 -10.57 -4.61
CA LEU A 26 2.75 -11.23 -4.09
C LEU A 26 1.82 -11.78 -5.18
N ILE A 27 1.66 -11.05 -6.28
CA ILE A 27 0.78 -11.46 -7.38
C ILE A 27 1.45 -12.53 -8.27
N GLY A 28 2.78 -12.65 -8.23
CA GLY A 28 3.53 -13.70 -8.92
C GLY A 28 3.44 -13.65 -10.44
N TYR A 29 3.32 -12.47 -11.03
CA TYR A 29 3.21 -12.30 -12.49
C TYR A 29 4.54 -12.48 -13.22
N ASP A 30 5.69 -12.33 -12.55
CA ASP A 30 7.00 -12.38 -13.22
C ASP A 30 7.64 -13.78 -13.14
N GLN A 31 8.32 -14.23 -14.20
CA GLN A 31 9.09 -15.47 -14.24
C GLN A 31 10.11 -15.62 -13.10
N ILE A 32 10.63 -14.51 -12.55
CA ILE A 32 11.58 -14.56 -11.43
C ILE A 32 10.97 -15.13 -10.15
N ILE A 33 9.63 -15.29 -10.06
CA ILE A 33 8.94 -15.87 -8.90
C ILE A 33 9.46 -17.26 -8.52
N GLY A 34 9.91 -18.04 -9.52
CA GLY A 34 10.52 -19.37 -9.31
C GLY A 34 12.01 -19.34 -8.94
N ARG A 35 12.62 -18.16 -8.79
CA ARG A 35 14.07 -17.96 -8.66
C ARG A 35 14.41 -17.13 -7.40
N PRO A 36 14.48 -17.76 -6.21
CA PRO A 36 14.64 -17.04 -4.94
C PRO A 36 15.86 -16.10 -4.85
N ARG A 37 16.96 -16.46 -5.51
CA ARG A 37 18.17 -15.61 -5.54
C ARG A 37 17.94 -14.32 -6.32
N GLU A 38 17.21 -14.40 -7.44
CA GLU A 38 16.86 -13.24 -8.25
C GLU A 38 15.83 -12.35 -7.53
N LEU A 39 14.86 -12.94 -6.81
CA LEU A 39 13.95 -12.19 -5.95
C LEU A 39 14.69 -11.40 -4.87
N LEU A 40 15.69 -12.01 -4.23
CA LEU A 40 16.52 -11.32 -3.23
C LEU A 40 17.37 -10.21 -3.86
N ALA A 41 17.97 -10.46 -5.03
CA ALA A 41 18.72 -9.44 -5.76
C ALA A 41 17.82 -8.28 -6.23
N GLY A 42 16.60 -8.59 -6.69
CA GLY A 42 15.61 -7.60 -7.13
C GLY A 42 15.24 -6.61 -6.02
N LEU A 43 15.23 -7.04 -4.75
CA LEU A 43 15.03 -6.13 -3.62
C LEU A 43 16.08 -5.03 -3.50
N LEU A 44 17.29 -5.19 -4.08
CA LEU A 44 18.29 -4.12 -4.10
C LEU A 44 17.84 -2.91 -4.93
N ILE A 45 16.97 -3.12 -5.91
CA ILE A 45 16.39 -2.06 -6.76
C ILE A 45 14.98 -1.70 -6.26
N LEU A 46 14.17 -2.70 -5.96
CA LEU A 46 12.78 -2.51 -5.57
C LEU A 46 12.63 -1.91 -4.17
N ALA A 47 13.51 -2.21 -3.21
CA ALA A 47 13.42 -1.61 -1.88
C ALA A 47 13.69 -0.09 -1.92
N PRO A 48 14.71 0.42 -2.64
CA PRO A 48 14.81 1.85 -2.93
C PRO A 48 13.60 2.44 -3.66
N LEU A 49 13.05 1.76 -4.67
CA LEU A 49 11.96 2.29 -5.49
C LEU A 49 10.62 2.34 -4.75
N TYR A 50 10.23 1.23 -4.11
CA TYR A 50 8.94 1.08 -3.43
C TYR A 50 9.05 1.30 -1.92
N GLY A 51 10.00 0.60 -1.29
CA GLY A 51 10.13 0.59 0.16
C GLY A 51 10.53 1.93 0.76
N ALA A 52 11.49 2.63 0.13
CA ALA A 52 11.91 3.94 0.60
C ALA A 52 10.75 4.95 0.50
N VAL A 53 9.97 4.88 -0.58
CA VAL A 53 8.76 5.69 -0.78
C VAL A 53 7.72 5.37 0.30
N ALA A 54 7.41 4.10 0.55
CA ALA A 54 6.45 3.71 1.60
C ALA A 54 6.87 4.25 2.98
N VAL A 55 8.16 4.15 3.32
CA VAL A 55 8.72 4.70 4.55
C VAL A 55 8.58 6.23 4.57
N MET A 56 8.92 6.93 3.47
CA MET A 56 8.82 8.39 3.39
C MET A 56 7.38 8.89 3.51
N ILE A 57 6.43 8.26 2.81
CA ILE A 57 4.99 8.57 2.89
C ILE A 57 4.53 8.52 4.35
N ARG A 58 4.82 7.40 5.01
CA ARG A 58 4.45 7.17 6.40
C ARG A 58 5.10 8.20 7.32
N GLU A 59 6.40 8.42 7.19
CA GLU A 59 7.14 9.36 8.03
C GLU A 59 6.64 10.80 7.85
N ALA A 60 6.35 11.23 6.62
CA ALA A 60 5.82 12.56 6.33
C ALA A 60 4.44 12.77 6.96
N ALA A 61 3.56 11.78 6.87
CA ALA A 61 2.25 11.82 7.52
C ALA A 61 2.40 11.93 9.05
N ARG A 62 3.18 11.05 9.69
CA ARG A 62 3.31 11.03 11.15
C ARG A 62 4.04 12.25 11.72
N ARG A 63 5.08 12.75 11.05
CA ARG A 63 5.83 13.96 11.48
C ARG A 63 4.99 15.21 11.45
N THR A 64 4.04 15.28 10.53
CA THR A 64 3.18 16.45 10.36
C THR A 64 1.86 16.33 11.13
N GLY A 65 1.73 15.31 11.98
CA GLY A 65 0.53 15.06 12.80
C GLY A 65 -0.69 14.63 11.99
N ARG A 66 -0.48 14.10 10.77
CA ARG A 66 -1.51 13.69 9.81
C ARG A 66 -1.72 12.17 9.79
N GLY A 67 -2.82 11.77 9.16
CA GLY A 67 -3.31 10.39 9.14
C GLY A 67 -3.43 9.78 7.75
N TRP A 68 -4.35 8.82 7.63
CA TRP A 68 -4.62 8.05 6.41
C TRP A 68 -4.93 8.89 5.15
N PRO A 69 -5.66 10.02 5.21
CA PRO A 69 -5.87 10.84 4.00
C PRO A 69 -4.56 11.30 3.35
N THR A 70 -3.58 11.73 4.16
CA THR A 70 -2.25 12.11 3.66
C THR A 70 -1.48 10.90 3.14
N ILE A 71 -1.56 9.75 3.81
CA ILE A 71 -0.92 8.52 3.33
C ILE A 71 -1.47 8.15 1.95
N LEU A 72 -2.79 8.10 1.78
CA LEU A 72 -3.43 7.72 0.51
C LEU A 72 -3.12 8.72 -0.62
N LEU A 73 -3.15 10.03 -0.34
CA LEU A 73 -2.82 11.05 -1.34
C LEU A 73 -1.35 11.01 -1.76
N LEU A 74 -0.43 10.82 -0.81
CA LEU A 74 0.99 10.66 -1.15
C LEU A 74 1.24 9.34 -1.87
N SER A 75 0.57 8.25 -1.50
CA SER A 75 0.62 6.99 -2.24
C SER A 75 0.14 7.16 -3.69
N ALA A 76 -0.91 7.93 -3.92
CA ALA A 76 -1.40 8.24 -5.26
C ALA A 76 -0.40 9.11 -6.03
N ALA A 77 0.19 10.13 -5.37
CA ALA A 77 1.19 11.00 -5.97
C ALA A 77 2.45 10.21 -6.40
N PHE A 78 2.99 9.39 -5.51
CA PHE A 78 4.18 8.59 -5.82
C PHE A 78 3.89 7.44 -6.78
N GLY A 79 2.72 6.82 -6.71
CA GLY A 79 2.29 5.83 -7.70
C GLY A 79 2.17 6.42 -9.10
N LEU A 80 1.55 7.59 -9.22
CA LEU A 80 1.45 8.31 -10.50
C LEU A 80 2.82 8.81 -10.98
N ALA A 81 3.69 9.28 -10.08
CA ALA A 81 5.05 9.66 -10.44
C ALA A 81 5.84 8.45 -10.97
N GLN A 82 5.66 7.28 -10.37
CA GLN A 82 6.32 6.05 -10.82
C GLN A 82 5.82 5.65 -12.21
N ALA A 83 4.51 5.40 -12.35
CA ALA A 83 3.91 4.92 -13.60
C ALA A 83 3.95 5.94 -14.75
N GLY A 84 4.00 7.25 -14.43
CA GLY A 84 3.90 8.32 -15.42
C GLY A 84 5.20 9.06 -15.72
N LEU A 85 6.06 9.30 -14.72
CA LEU A 85 7.29 10.09 -14.89
C LEU A 85 8.56 9.23 -14.92
N ILE A 86 8.57 8.13 -14.15
CA ILE A 86 9.77 7.31 -13.97
C ILE A 86 9.80 6.19 -15.01
N ASP A 87 8.90 5.22 -14.92
CA ASP A 87 8.88 4.06 -15.82
C ASP A 87 8.04 4.29 -17.09
N GLN A 88 7.16 5.31 -17.05
CA GLN A 88 6.29 5.75 -18.13
C GLN A 88 5.36 4.65 -18.69
N SER A 89 5.07 3.63 -17.88
CA SER A 89 4.17 2.52 -18.17
C SER A 89 2.75 2.94 -18.55
N LEU A 90 2.29 4.11 -18.10
CA LEU A 90 0.98 4.66 -18.49
C LEU A 90 0.89 5.00 -19.99
N PHE A 91 2.03 5.30 -20.61
CA PHE A 91 2.09 5.83 -21.97
C PHE A 91 2.76 4.86 -22.96
N ASN A 92 3.61 3.96 -22.46
CA ASN A 92 4.44 3.09 -23.30
C ASN A 92 3.67 1.85 -23.82
N PRO A 93 3.42 1.74 -25.14
CA PRO A 93 2.77 0.56 -25.74
C PRO A 93 3.65 -0.69 -25.75
N HIS A 94 4.94 -0.56 -25.41
CA HIS A 94 5.92 -1.64 -25.34
C HIS A 94 6.56 -1.71 -23.95
N PHE A 95 5.79 -1.39 -22.90
CA PHE A 95 6.27 -1.41 -21.53
C PHE A 95 6.63 -2.82 -21.07
N VAL A 96 5.74 -3.77 -21.32
CA VAL A 96 5.97 -5.20 -21.10
C VAL A 96 6.22 -5.85 -22.45
N ASP A 97 7.26 -6.69 -22.51
CA ASP A 97 7.59 -7.48 -23.70
C ASP A 97 6.67 -8.71 -23.82
N GLU A 98 5.36 -8.46 -23.88
CA GLU A 98 4.31 -9.47 -23.99
C GLU A 98 3.29 -9.06 -25.08
N PRO A 99 2.95 -9.93 -26.04
CA PRO A 99 2.05 -9.59 -27.14
C PRO A 99 0.63 -9.15 -26.70
N SER A 100 0.19 -9.55 -25.50
CA SER A 100 -1.12 -9.14 -24.98
C SER A 100 -1.13 -7.70 -24.45
N TRP A 101 0.03 -7.13 -24.07
CA TRP A 101 0.12 -5.82 -23.40
C TRP A 101 -0.56 -4.71 -24.20
N ASP A 102 -0.17 -4.53 -25.47
CA ASP A 102 -0.73 -3.46 -26.29
C ASP A 102 -2.18 -3.74 -26.68
N ARG A 103 -2.57 -5.02 -26.81
CA ARG A 103 -3.95 -5.42 -27.06
C ARG A 103 -4.85 -5.03 -25.89
N GLU A 104 -4.46 -5.36 -24.67
CA GLU A 104 -5.16 -4.99 -23.44
C GLU A 104 -5.22 -3.47 -23.27
N ARG A 105 -4.10 -2.78 -23.50
CA ARG A 105 -4.04 -1.31 -23.49
C ARG A 105 -5.04 -0.70 -24.48
N SER A 106 -5.07 -1.20 -25.72
CA SER A 106 -5.88 -0.65 -26.81
C SER A 106 -7.40 -0.75 -26.55
N SER A 107 -7.83 -1.73 -25.77
CA SER A 107 -9.26 -2.01 -25.47
C SER A 107 -10.02 -0.84 -24.83
N THR A 108 -9.31 -0.01 -24.07
CA THR A 108 -9.86 1.11 -23.28
C THR A 108 -8.99 2.35 -23.43
N LEU A 109 -8.29 2.44 -24.56
CA LEU A 109 -7.44 3.58 -24.91
C LEU A 109 -8.32 4.82 -25.13
N VAL A 110 -7.92 5.92 -24.50
CA VAL A 110 -8.43 7.26 -24.79
C VAL A 110 -7.39 7.95 -25.68
N PRO A 111 -7.59 8.01 -27.01
CA PRO A 111 -6.52 8.40 -27.95
C PRO A 111 -5.95 9.79 -27.69
N VAL A 112 -6.81 10.76 -27.33
CA VAL A 112 -6.39 12.14 -27.05
C VAL A 112 -5.44 12.26 -25.85
N LEU A 113 -5.52 11.32 -24.89
CA LEU A 113 -4.65 11.29 -23.72
C LEU A 113 -3.46 10.33 -23.90
N GLY A 114 -3.56 9.39 -24.84
CA GLY A 114 -2.57 8.33 -25.04
C GLY A 114 -2.50 7.32 -23.89
N ILE A 115 -3.56 7.21 -23.07
CA ILE A 115 -3.63 6.30 -21.92
C ILE A 115 -4.79 5.31 -22.06
N SER A 116 -4.57 4.09 -21.57
CA SER A 116 -5.64 3.13 -21.31
C SER A 116 -6.25 3.43 -19.94
N LEU A 117 -7.57 3.60 -19.87
CA LEU A 117 -8.23 3.83 -18.58
C LEU A 117 -8.13 2.61 -17.67
N GLN A 118 -8.21 1.39 -18.22
CA GLN A 118 -7.99 0.21 -17.40
C GLN A 118 -6.57 0.25 -16.82
N HIS A 119 -5.53 0.38 -17.66
CA HIS A 119 -4.15 0.32 -17.14
C HIS A 119 -3.90 1.44 -16.12
N THR A 120 -4.49 2.61 -16.34
CA THR A 120 -4.41 3.73 -15.39
C THR A 120 -5.00 3.36 -14.03
N LEU A 121 -6.19 2.71 -14.01
CA LEU A 121 -6.81 2.23 -12.78
C LEU A 121 -5.96 1.14 -12.12
N ASN A 122 -5.48 0.16 -12.89
CA ASN A 122 -4.66 -0.94 -12.38
C ASN A 122 -3.35 -0.44 -11.75
N PHE A 123 -2.58 0.39 -12.46
CA PHE A 123 -1.34 0.95 -11.93
C PHE A 123 -1.57 1.83 -10.71
N LEU A 124 -2.54 2.76 -10.78
CA LEU A 124 -2.75 3.69 -9.68
C LEU A 124 -3.30 2.98 -8.44
N ALA A 125 -4.29 2.09 -8.59
CA ALA A 125 -4.80 1.30 -7.47
C ALA A 125 -3.75 0.32 -6.93
N GLY A 126 -3.00 -0.34 -7.84
CA GLY A 126 -1.82 -1.16 -7.55
C GLY A 126 -0.83 -0.47 -6.62
N HIS A 127 -0.42 0.74 -6.99
CA HIS A 127 0.48 1.56 -6.18
C HIS A 127 -0.16 2.01 -4.86
N VAL A 128 -1.36 2.59 -4.92
CA VAL A 128 -2.01 3.15 -3.73
C VAL A 128 -2.25 2.07 -2.68
N ILE A 129 -2.85 0.96 -3.07
CA ILE A 129 -3.36 -0.07 -2.17
C ILE A 129 -2.26 -1.07 -1.82
N TRP A 130 -1.72 -1.77 -2.82
CA TRP A 130 -0.82 -2.91 -2.58
C TRP A 130 0.62 -2.47 -2.34
N SER A 131 1.13 -1.52 -3.12
CA SER A 131 2.53 -1.10 -2.97
C SER A 131 2.76 -0.32 -1.67
N PHE A 132 1.80 0.53 -1.26
CA PHE A 132 2.02 1.50 -0.18
C PHE A 132 1.06 1.35 1.00
N ALA A 133 -0.25 1.53 0.83
CA ALA A 133 -1.18 1.64 1.96
C ALA A 133 -1.28 0.35 2.79
N ALA A 134 -1.41 -0.80 2.15
CA ALA A 134 -1.52 -2.09 2.81
C ALA A 134 -0.26 -2.45 3.63
N PRO A 135 0.97 -2.41 3.08
CA PRO A 135 2.17 -2.70 3.86
C PRO A 135 2.39 -1.68 4.99
N ILE A 136 2.07 -0.39 4.80
CA ILE A 136 2.10 0.62 5.89
C ILE A 136 1.16 0.21 7.03
N ALA A 137 -0.09 -0.15 6.72
CA ALA A 137 -1.09 -0.56 7.71
C ALA A 137 -0.64 -1.79 8.50
N VAL A 138 -0.10 -2.80 7.81
CA VAL A 138 0.34 -4.06 8.43
C VAL A 138 1.53 -3.82 9.36
N VAL A 139 2.54 -3.07 8.93
CA VAL A 139 3.71 -2.78 9.79
C VAL A 139 3.35 -1.91 11.00
N GLU A 140 2.46 -0.93 10.82
CA GLU A 140 1.92 -0.17 11.96
C GLU A 140 1.14 -1.06 12.94
N SER A 141 0.40 -2.04 12.43
CA SER A 141 -0.34 -3.01 13.25
C SER A 141 0.60 -3.98 13.98
N LEU A 142 1.77 -4.30 13.40
CA LEU A 142 2.84 -5.04 14.08
C LEU A 142 3.52 -4.21 15.18
N THR A 143 3.40 -2.88 15.15
CA THR A 143 4.03 -2.00 16.14
C THR A 143 3.07 -0.95 16.73
N PRO A 144 1.99 -1.37 17.44
CA PRO A 144 0.92 -0.45 17.84
C PRO A 144 1.41 0.74 18.68
N ARG A 145 2.41 0.53 19.54
CA ARG A 145 3.01 1.56 20.40
C ARG A 145 3.81 2.63 19.65
N LEU A 146 4.29 2.32 18.44
CA LEU A 146 5.11 3.21 17.61
C LEU A 146 4.36 3.73 16.38
N ALA A 147 3.16 3.22 16.12
CA ALA A 147 2.47 3.44 14.86
C ALA A 147 2.09 4.90 14.60
N ASP A 148 1.81 5.70 15.63
CA ASP A 148 1.50 7.14 15.46
C ASP A 148 2.74 8.05 15.66
N ARG A 149 3.94 7.46 15.76
CA ARG A 149 5.19 8.21 16.04
C ARG A 149 6.20 8.06 14.91
N PRO A 150 6.95 9.10 14.53
CA PRO A 150 8.05 8.96 13.58
C PRO A 150 9.04 7.88 14.01
N TRP A 151 9.44 7.03 13.07
CA TRP A 151 10.39 5.92 13.27
C TRP A 151 11.83 6.37 13.04
N LEU A 152 12.04 7.24 12.06
CA LEU A 152 13.38 7.69 11.66
C LEU A 152 13.73 9.05 12.29
N ARG A 153 14.95 9.52 12.05
CA ARG A 153 15.36 10.92 12.23
C ARG A 153 15.45 11.59 10.86
N ARG A 154 15.75 12.90 10.81
CA ARG A 154 15.92 13.64 9.54
C ARG A 154 16.97 12.99 8.62
N GLY A 155 18.08 12.49 9.17
CA GLY A 155 19.09 11.75 8.39
C GLY A 155 18.55 10.48 7.73
N GLY A 156 17.70 9.72 8.43
CA GLY A 156 17.05 8.53 7.85
C GLY A 156 16.11 8.89 6.71
N MET A 157 15.41 10.04 6.79
CA MET A 157 14.61 10.55 5.67
C MET A 157 15.47 10.92 4.46
N ALA A 158 16.62 11.57 4.68
CA ALA A 158 17.55 11.91 3.61
C ALA A 158 18.10 10.66 2.92
N VAL A 159 18.43 9.61 3.69
CA VAL A 159 18.85 8.32 3.13
C VAL A 159 17.74 7.69 2.30
N MET A 160 16.49 7.67 2.76
CA MET A 160 15.37 7.13 1.97
C MET A 160 15.14 7.93 0.68
N ALA A 161 15.25 9.26 0.74
CA ALA A 161 15.12 10.11 -0.45
C ALA A 161 16.26 9.84 -1.46
N LEU A 162 17.51 9.71 -0.98
CA LEU A 162 18.64 9.37 -1.83
C LEU A 162 18.47 8.00 -2.50
N LEU A 163 18.09 6.98 -1.72
CA LEU A 163 17.82 5.64 -2.23
C LEU A 163 16.73 5.68 -3.32
N TYR A 164 15.61 6.36 -3.05
CA TYR A 164 14.55 6.53 -4.04
C TYR A 164 15.05 7.22 -5.32
N CYS A 165 15.78 8.33 -5.21
CA CYS A 165 16.32 9.02 -6.37
C CYS A 165 17.26 8.12 -7.21
N LEU A 166 18.10 7.32 -6.55
CA LEU A 166 18.98 6.35 -7.22
C LEU A 166 18.17 5.25 -7.93
N GLY A 167 17.20 4.64 -7.23
CA GLY A 167 16.32 3.62 -7.81
C GLY A 167 15.51 4.16 -8.98
N ALA A 168 14.90 5.34 -8.82
CA ALA A 168 14.15 6.03 -9.86
C ALA A 168 15.02 6.36 -11.07
N ALA A 169 16.26 6.83 -10.87
CA ALA A 169 17.18 7.14 -11.97
C ALA A 169 17.57 5.88 -12.77
N VAL A 170 17.79 4.75 -12.09
CA VAL A 170 18.06 3.46 -12.74
C VAL A 170 16.86 3.02 -13.58
N ILE A 171 15.66 3.03 -13.01
CA ILE A 171 14.44 2.59 -13.69
C ILE A 171 14.08 3.51 -14.85
N PHE A 172 14.16 4.82 -14.65
CA PHE A 172 13.95 5.83 -15.69
C PHE A 172 14.91 5.58 -16.87
N ARG A 173 16.21 5.49 -16.59
CA ARG A 173 17.21 5.24 -17.64
C ARG A 173 16.95 3.95 -18.40
N GLU A 174 16.47 2.90 -17.73
CA GLU A 174 16.15 1.63 -18.39
C GLU A 174 14.94 1.76 -19.32
N HIS A 175 13.84 2.32 -18.82
CA HIS A 175 12.57 2.36 -19.55
C HIS A 175 12.50 3.47 -20.59
N THR A 176 13.35 4.51 -20.50
CA THR A 176 13.36 5.60 -21.48
C THR A 176 14.32 5.40 -22.65
N LYS A 177 14.94 4.21 -22.80
CA LYS A 177 15.86 3.94 -23.92
C LYS A 177 15.16 3.90 -25.27
N LYS A 178 13.95 3.31 -25.30
CA LYS A 178 13.20 3.01 -26.53
C LYS A 178 11.88 3.79 -26.62
N PHE A 179 11.48 4.47 -25.54
CA PHE A 179 10.24 5.21 -25.46
C PHE A 179 10.44 6.46 -24.60
N MET A 180 9.79 7.57 -24.98
CA MET A 180 9.70 8.75 -24.15
C MET A 180 8.31 9.36 -24.33
N ALA A 181 7.59 9.53 -23.23
CA ALA A 181 6.31 10.21 -23.21
C ALA A 181 6.46 11.66 -23.68
N SER A 182 5.40 12.20 -24.28
CA SER A 182 5.42 13.58 -24.78
C SER A 182 5.66 14.58 -23.64
N PRO A 183 6.28 15.74 -23.91
CA PRO A 183 6.45 16.79 -22.90
C PRO A 183 5.14 17.23 -22.24
N VAL A 184 4.03 17.19 -22.99
CA VAL A 184 2.69 17.49 -22.46
C VAL A 184 2.24 16.43 -21.45
N GLN A 185 2.39 15.14 -21.77
CA GLN A 185 2.07 14.05 -20.84
C GLN A 185 2.90 14.15 -19.54
N LEU A 186 4.21 14.38 -19.68
CA LEU A 186 5.10 14.55 -18.53
C LEU A 186 4.72 15.79 -17.70
N GLY A 187 4.45 16.92 -18.36
CA GLY A 187 4.04 18.17 -17.71
C GLY A 187 2.72 18.04 -16.95
N VAL A 188 1.70 17.45 -17.58
CA VAL A 188 0.38 17.23 -16.95
C VAL A 188 0.51 16.27 -15.77
N THR A 189 1.21 15.14 -15.93
CA THR A 189 1.46 14.19 -14.84
C THR A 189 2.17 14.87 -13.68
N ALA A 190 3.21 15.67 -13.94
CA ALA A 190 3.92 16.41 -12.88
C ALA A 190 2.99 17.39 -12.13
N VAL A 191 2.13 18.13 -12.84
CA VAL A 191 1.14 19.02 -12.22
C VAL A 191 0.18 18.25 -11.32
N ILE A 192 -0.33 17.09 -11.76
CA ILE A 192 -1.23 16.26 -10.95
C ILE A 192 -0.51 15.73 -9.72
N VAL A 193 0.72 15.22 -9.86
CA VAL A 193 1.55 14.75 -8.74
C VAL A 193 1.75 15.87 -7.71
N LEU A 194 2.16 17.06 -8.13
CA LEU A 194 2.34 18.22 -7.25
C LEU A 194 1.04 18.65 -6.58
N THR A 195 -0.08 18.59 -7.30
CA THR A 195 -1.41 18.89 -6.75
C THR A 195 -1.79 17.88 -5.66
N LEU A 196 -1.58 16.59 -5.89
CA LEU A 196 -1.84 15.54 -4.88
C LEU A 196 -0.95 15.73 -3.64
N VAL A 197 0.33 16.05 -3.82
CA VAL A 197 1.25 16.36 -2.70
C VAL A 197 0.77 17.59 -1.94
N ALA A 198 0.39 18.66 -2.63
CA ALA A 198 -0.15 19.87 -1.98
C ALA A 198 -1.41 19.56 -1.18
N LEU A 199 -2.38 18.84 -1.78
CA LEU A 199 -3.60 18.39 -1.12
C LEU A 199 -3.33 17.53 0.11
N ALA A 200 -2.31 16.67 0.06
CA ALA A 200 -1.92 15.82 1.18
C ALA A 200 -1.54 16.62 2.45
N PHE A 201 -1.05 17.85 2.26
CA PHE A 201 -0.66 18.75 3.35
C PHE A 201 -1.63 19.91 3.60
N THR A 202 -2.56 20.23 2.70
CA THR A 202 -3.56 21.28 2.93
C THR A 202 -4.84 20.75 3.57
N LEU A 203 -5.16 19.46 3.43
CA LEU A 203 -6.34 18.87 4.07
C LEU A 203 -6.30 18.96 5.61
N PRO A 204 -7.47 19.12 6.27
CA PRO A 204 -7.55 19.18 7.73
C PRO A 204 -6.91 17.97 8.42
N ARG A 205 -6.03 18.22 9.40
CA ARG A 205 -5.16 17.20 10.02
C ARG A 205 -5.92 16.09 10.76
N ARG A 206 -7.06 16.43 11.39
CA ARG A 206 -7.92 15.50 12.12
C ARG A 206 -9.38 15.96 12.05
N ARG A 207 -10.26 15.03 11.66
CA ARG A 207 -11.70 15.17 11.93
C ARG A 207 -11.98 14.50 13.27
N ARG A 208 -12.81 15.12 14.12
CA ARG A 208 -13.30 14.46 15.32
C ARG A 208 -14.14 13.26 14.88
N PRO A 209 -13.92 12.05 15.43
CA PRO A 209 -14.77 10.91 15.11
C PRO A 209 -16.22 11.24 15.44
N MET A 210 -17.12 10.88 14.53
CA MET A 210 -18.55 10.99 14.75
C MET A 210 -19.04 9.79 15.57
N PRO A 211 -20.07 9.99 16.42
CA PRO A 211 -20.81 8.88 17.00
C PRO A 211 -21.33 7.94 15.91
N GLY A 212 -21.35 6.65 16.22
CA GLY A 212 -21.89 5.62 15.33
C GLY A 212 -21.04 4.35 15.30
N ARG A 213 -21.63 3.31 14.72
CA ARG A 213 -21.03 1.98 14.64
C ARG A 213 -20.41 1.73 13.27
N VAL A 214 -19.28 1.04 13.26
CA VAL A 214 -18.75 0.34 12.07
C VAL A 214 -19.44 -1.03 12.04
N PRO A 215 -19.80 -1.61 10.88
CA PRO A 215 -20.55 -2.86 10.83
C PRO A 215 -19.88 -3.96 11.68
N PRO A 216 -20.48 -4.37 12.81
CA PRO A 216 -20.06 -5.57 13.49
C PRO A 216 -20.69 -6.77 12.78
N PRO A 217 -19.99 -7.91 12.69
CA PRO A 217 -18.63 -8.21 13.14
C PRO A 217 -17.50 -7.81 12.15
N LEU A 218 -16.25 -7.75 12.64
CA LEU A 218 -15.04 -7.36 11.87
C LEU A 218 -14.87 -8.14 10.55
N TRP A 219 -15.30 -9.39 10.49
CA TRP A 219 -15.20 -10.20 9.28
C TRP A 219 -16.05 -9.64 8.13
N LEU A 220 -17.16 -8.94 8.40
CA LEU A 220 -17.94 -8.27 7.35
C LEU A 220 -17.08 -7.20 6.65
N THR A 221 -16.34 -6.40 7.42
CA THR A 221 -15.43 -5.39 6.86
C THR A 221 -14.36 -6.06 5.99
N ALA A 222 -13.78 -7.17 6.45
CA ALA A 222 -12.79 -7.93 5.71
C ALA A 222 -13.37 -8.53 4.41
N CYS A 223 -14.53 -9.18 4.48
CA CYS A 223 -15.21 -9.78 3.33
C CYS A 223 -15.65 -8.75 2.30
N THR A 224 -16.17 -7.58 2.73
CA THR A 224 -16.48 -6.49 1.81
C THR A 224 -15.21 -5.99 1.11
N ALA A 225 -14.11 -5.83 1.82
CA ALA A 225 -12.84 -5.44 1.22
C ALA A 225 -12.32 -6.52 0.24
N VAL A 226 -12.40 -7.81 0.59
CA VAL A 226 -12.03 -8.91 -0.32
C VAL A 226 -12.87 -8.86 -1.59
N ALA A 227 -14.19 -8.73 -1.47
CA ALA A 227 -15.09 -8.70 -2.62
C ALA A 227 -14.73 -7.56 -3.57
N LEU A 228 -14.63 -6.32 -3.07
CA LEU A 228 -14.36 -5.14 -3.90
C LEU A 228 -12.96 -5.19 -4.55
N LEU A 229 -11.95 -5.63 -3.80
CA LEU A 229 -10.57 -5.71 -4.30
C LEU A 229 -10.37 -6.88 -5.27
N ALA A 230 -11.03 -8.02 -5.04
CA ALA A 230 -11.02 -9.13 -6.00
C ALA A 230 -11.77 -8.75 -7.28
N THR A 231 -12.89 -8.02 -7.16
CA THR A 231 -13.59 -7.45 -8.31
C THR A 231 -12.67 -6.56 -9.14
N HIS A 232 -11.94 -5.62 -8.51
CA HIS A 232 -10.96 -4.77 -9.23
C HIS A 232 -9.94 -5.60 -10.02
N GLN A 233 -9.39 -6.66 -9.41
CA GLN A 233 -8.34 -7.48 -10.01
C GLN A 233 -8.83 -8.46 -11.10
N LEU A 234 -10.11 -8.87 -11.05
CA LEU A 234 -10.67 -9.89 -11.94
C LEU A 234 -11.52 -9.32 -13.08
N ILE A 235 -11.77 -8.02 -13.08
CA ILE A 235 -12.56 -7.36 -14.12
C ILE A 235 -11.81 -7.40 -15.47
N PRO A 236 -12.47 -7.77 -16.58
CA PRO A 236 -11.84 -7.80 -17.88
C PRO A 236 -11.53 -6.38 -18.41
N PRO A 237 -10.47 -6.22 -19.23
CA PRO A 237 -10.08 -4.94 -19.80
C PRO A 237 -11.03 -4.54 -20.94
N THR A 238 -12.18 -3.99 -20.56
CA THR A 238 -13.24 -3.51 -21.46
C THR A 238 -13.84 -2.24 -20.88
N TRP A 239 -14.58 -1.47 -21.67
CA TRP A 239 -15.30 -0.29 -21.17
C TRP A 239 -16.32 -0.61 -20.08
N ALA A 240 -17.04 -1.72 -20.22
CA ALA A 240 -17.94 -2.21 -19.17
C ALA A 240 -17.15 -2.57 -17.90
N GLY A 241 -15.98 -3.21 -18.07
CA GLY A 241 -15.06 -3.49 -16.98
C GLY A 241 -14.59 -2.22 -16.26
N VAL A 242 -14.13 -1.21 -17.01
CA VAL A 242 -13.72 0.09 -16.45
C VAL A 242 -14.85 0.72 -15.63
N ALA A 243 -16.09 0.70 -16.13
CA ALA A 243 -17.23 1.24 -15.39
C ALA A 243 -17.48 0.49 -14.07
N LEU A 244 -17.43 -0.85 -14.10
CA LEU A 244 -17.57 -1.70 -12.90
C LEU A 244 -16.42 -1.49 -11.92
N ASP A 245 -15.19 -1.29 -12.42
CA ASP A 245 -14.01 -1.09 -11.58
C ASP A 245 -14.06 0.27 -10.89
N VAL A 246 -14.39 1.33 -11.63
CA VAL A 246 -14.63 2.66 -11.06
C VAL A 246 -15.73 2.60 -10.00
N LEU A 247 -16.81 1.86 -10.25
CA LEU A 247 -17.87 1.66 -9.26
C LEU A 247 -17.36 0.93 -8.01
N SER A 248 -16.61 -0.16 -8.18
CA SER A 248 -16.04 -0.95 -7.08
C SER A 248 -15.09 -0.10 -6.21
N LEU A 249 -14.14 0.58 -6.83
CA LEU A 249 -13.16 1.43 -6.15
C LEU A 249 -13.84 2.63 -5.47
N SER A 250 -14.83 3.26 -6.13
CA SER A 250 -15.58 4.38 -5.56
C SER A 250 -16.44 3.95 -4.37
N LEU A 251 -17.09 2.78 -4.46
CA LEU A 251 -17.84 2.20 -3.36
C LEU A 251 -16.90 1.88 -2.18
N GLY A 252 -15.76 1.25 -2.45
CA GLY A 252 -14.73 0.97 -1.44
C GLY A 252 -14.22 2.25 -0.75
N ALA A 253 -13.89 3.29 -1.52
CA ALA A 253 -13.47 4.58 -1.01
C ALA A 253 -14.58 5.25 -0.18
N GLY A 254 -15.83 5.23 -0.65
CA GLY A 254 -16.99 5.77 0.06
C GLY A 254 -17.27 5.06 1.39
N LEU A 255 -17.19 3.73 1.40
CA LEU A 255 -17.31 2.92 2.62
C LEU A 255 -16.17 3.22 3.59
N LEU A 256 -14.93 3.30 3.11
CA LEU A 256 -13.77 3.67 3.95
C LEU A 256 -13.93 5.06 4.55
N LEU A 257 -14.35 6.06 3.77
CA LEU A 257 -14.61 7.42 4.27
C LEU A 257 -15.71 7.41 5.33
N ARG A 258 -16.81 6.69 5.08
CA ARG A 258 -17.93 6.59 6.01
C ARG A 258 -17.54 5.86 7.29
N TRP A 259 -16.89 4.71 7.21
CA TRP A 259 -16.52 3.90 8.36
C TRP A 259 -15.39 4.52 9.16
N SER A 260 -14.35 5.05 8.50
CA SER A 260 -13.22 5.69 9.20
C SER A 260 -13.59 6.95 9.97
N SER A 261 -14.72 7.57 9.64
CA SER A 261 -15.26 8.69 10.40
C SER A 261 -15.91 8.30 11.73
N ARG A 262 -16.18 7.01 11.98
CA ARG A 262 -16.91 6.53 13.17
C ARG A 262 -15.98 6.32 14.37
N ALA A 263 -16.48 6.61 15.56
CA ALA A 263 -15.73 6.42 16.82
C ALA A 263 -15.27 4.97 17.06
N GLN A 264 -16.00 3.97 16.55
CA GLN A 264 -15.61 2.56 16.65
C GLN A 264 -14.55 2.13 15.63
N TRP A 265 -14.23 2.97 14.65
CA TRP A 265 -13.15 2.66 13.71
C TRP A 265 -11.81 2.65 14.42
N GLY A 266 -11.02 1.61 14.16
CA GLY A 266 -9.81 1.35 14.91
C GLY A 266 -8.81 0.54 14.09
N ARG A 267 -7.66 0.26 14.71
CA ARG A 267 -6.55 -0.45 14.07
C ARG A 267 -6.90 -1.85 13.59
N MET A 268 -7.83 -2.53 14.26
CA MET A 268 -8.33 -3.83 13.83
C MET A 268 -9.08 -3.75 12.49
N HIS A 269 -9.88 -2.70 12.28
CA HIS A 269 -10.55 -2.46 11.00
C HIS A 269 -9.57 -2.09 9.88
N ILE A 270 -8.56 -1.27 10.21
CA ILE A 270 -7.47 -0.94 9.28
C ILE A 270 -6.74 -2.23 8.86
N LEU A 271 -6.36 -3.07 9.83
CA LEU A 271 -5.70 -4.35 9.55
C LEU A 271 -6.59 -5.29 8.73
N ALA A 272 -7.90 -5.33 9.00
CA ALA A 272 -8.85 -6.13 8.23
C ALA A 272 -8.86 -5.71 6.75
N VAL A 273 -9.01 -4.40 6.46
CA VAL A 273 -9.01 -3.92 5.07
C VAL A 273 -7.66 -4.12 4.39
N SER A 274 -6.56 -3.74 5.04
CA SER A 274 -5.22 -3.90 4.45
C SER A 274 -4.82 -5.36 4.28
N GLY A 275 -5.22 -6.20 5.24
CA GLY A 275 -4.98 -7.64 5.19
C GLY A 275 -5.75 -8.30 4.06
N SER A 276 -7.01 -7.89 3.84
CA SER A 276 -7.78 -8.33 2.68
C SER A 276 -7.06 -8.03 1.36
N ALA A 277 -6.44 -6.85 1.21
CA ALA A 277 -5.67 -6.52 0.02
C ALA A 277 -4.51 -7.50 -0.21
N LEU A 278 -3.71 -7.79 0.82
CA LEU A 278 -2.58 -8.72 0.69
C LEU A 278 -3.04 -10.15 0.43
N VAL A 279 -4.13 -10.58 1.08
CA VAL A 279 -4.72 -11.93 0.88
C VAL A 279 -5.28 -12.09 -0.52
N VAL A 280 -5.98 -11.08 -1.05
CA VAL A 280 -6.47 -11.10 -2.44
C VAL A 280 -5.29 -11.24 -3.41
N ASN A 281 -4.24 -10.43 -3.24
CA ASN A 281 -3.08 -10.47 -4.15
C ASN A 281 -2.37 -11.84 -4.09
N ALA A 282 -2.07 -12.31 -2.88
CA ALA A 282 -1.41 -13.60 -2.67
C ALA A 282 -2.27 -14.78 -3.11
N GLY A 283 -3.60 -14.71 -2.95
CA GLY A 283 -4.54 -15.72 -3.40
C GLY A 283 -4.65 -15.78 -4.92
N LEU A 284 -4.69 -14.64 -5.60
CA LEU A 284 -4.74 -14.57 -7.06
C LEU A 284 -3.48 -15.10 -7.72
N SER A 285 -2.33 -15.07 -7.04
CA SER A 285 -1.07 -15.64 -7.57
C SER A 285 -1.19 -17.10 -8.03
N PHE A 286 -2.11 -17.87 -7.44
CA PHE A 286 -2.35 -19.26 -7.81
C PHE A 286 -3.04 -19.41 -9.18
N VAL A 287 -3.76 -18.40 -9.65
CA VAL A 287 -4.47 -18.42 -10.94
C VAL A 287 -3.80 -17.54 -12.01
N VAL A 288 -3.01 -16.54 -11.61
CA VAL A 288 -2.23 -15.71 -12.53
C VAL A 288 -1.19 -16.55 -13.26
N GLN A 289 -1.13 -16.43 -14.58
CA GLN A 289 -0.04 -17.01 -15.36
C GLN A 289 1.15 -16.03 -15.36
N PRO A 290 2.35 -16.50 -15.02
CA PRO A 290 3.52 -15.64 -15.04
C PRO A 290 3.96 -15.36 -16.48
N ASN A 291 4.44 -14.15 -16.72
CA ASN A 291 5.12 -13.75 -17.93
C ASN A 291 6.38 -14.62 -18.10
N GLY A 292 6.59 -15.20 -19.27
CA GLY A 292 7.74 -16.06 -19.56
C GLY A 292 7.61 -17.50 -19.03
N GLN A 293 8.74 -18.16 -18.84
CA GLN A 293 8.79 -19.59 -18.50
C GLN A 293 9.24 -19.84 -17.06
N VAL A 294 8.38 -20.50 -16.29
CA VAL A 294 8.70 -20.98 -14.93
C VAL A 294 8.08 -22.34 -14.69
N ALA A 295 8.81 -23.23 -14.02
CA ALA A 295 8.26 -24.52 -13.62
C ALA A 295 7.10 -24.32 -12.62
N TYR A 296 5.93 -24.92 -12.90
CA TYR A 296 4.75 -24.77 -12.05
C TYR A 296 5.00 -25.14 -10.59
N ALA A 297 5.79 -26.19 -10.33
CA ALA A 297 6.17 -26.58 -8.97
C ALA A 297 6.90 -25.44 -8.23
N ALA A 298 7.87 -24.79 -8.88
CA ALA A 298 8.62 -23.68 -8.30
C ALA A 298 7.71 -22.47 -8.05
N LYS A 299 6.85 -22.12 -9.02
CA LYS A 299 5.84 -21.06 -8.88
C LYS A 299 4.93 -21.31 -7.68
N TYR A 300 4.29 -22.48 -7.60
CA TYR A 300 3.32 -22.75 -6.53
C TYR A 300 3.96 -22.88 -5.15
N VAL A 301 5.20 -23.37 -5.06
CA VAL A 301 5.97 -23.33 -3.80
C VAL A 301 6.24 -21.89 -3.36
N ALA A 302 6.66 -21.02 -4.28
CA ALA A 302 6.88 -19.60 -3.98
C ALA A 302 5.58 -18.90 -3.55
N ASN A 303 4.49 -19.11 -4.29
CA ASN A 303 3.17 -18.53 -3.97
C ASN A 303 2.65 -19.01 -2.61
N ALA A 304 2.76 -20.31 -2.32
CA ALA A 304 2.39 -20.85 -1.01
C ALA A 304 3.24 -20.25 0.11
N THR A 305 4.54 -20.10 -0.10
CA THR A 305 5.46 -19.48 0.88
C THR A 305 5.07 -18.03 1.16
N LEU A 306 4.80 -17.23 0.12
CA LEU A 306 4.39 -15.83 0.25
C LEU A 306 3.03 -15.72 0.95
N MET A 307 2.05 -16.56 0.57
CA MET A 307 0.73 -16.59 1.20
C MET A 307 0.82 -16.96 2.69
N LEU A 308 1.59 -17.99 3.04
CA LEU A 308 1.85 -18.35 4.44
C LEU A 308 2.53 -17.20 5.20
N GLY A 309 3.47 -16.50 4.56
CA GLY A 309 4.11 -15.31 5.11
C GLY A 309 3.11 -14.19 5.40
N VAL A 310 2.20 -13.89 4.46
CA VAL A 310 1.11 -12.91 4.65
C VAL A 310 0.22 -13.32 5.82
N LEU A 311 -0.24 -14.57 5.87
CA LEU A 311 -1.10 -15.06 6.96
C LEU A 311 -0.41 -14.99 8.32
N ALA A 312 0.88 -15.35 8.39
CA ALA A 312 1.68 -15.25 9.61
C ALA A 312 1.85 -13.78 10.06
N LEU A 313 2.12 -12.86 9.14
CA LEU A 313 2.22 -11.42 9.42
C LEU A 313 0.89 -10.86 9.96
N LEU A 314 -0.24 -11.21 9.32
CA LEU A 314 -1.56 -10.76 9.74
C LEU A 314 -1.95 -11.33 11.10
N ALA A 315 -1.66 -12.61 11.35
CA ALA A 315 -1.88 -13.24 12.66
C ALA A 315 -1.03 -12.57 13.76
N ALA A 316 0.24 -12.28 13.47
CA ALA A 316 1.13 -11.58 14.40
C ALA A 316 0.63 -10.15 14.70
N ALA A 317 0.22 -9.41 13.66
CA ALA A 317 -0.33 -8.07 13.79
C ALA A 317 -1.62 -8.06 14.63
N HIS A 318 -2.54 -8.98 14.34
CA HIS A 318 -3.79 -9.15 15.09
C HIS A 318 -3.52 -9.44 16.58
N ARG A 319 -2.61 -10.38 16.88
CA ARG A 319 -2.22 -10.71 18.26
C ARG A 319 -1.62 -9.50 18.99
N ARG A 320 -0.79 -8.71 18.30
CA ARG A 320 -0.17 -7.50 18.88
C ARG A 320 -1.19 -6.40 19.15
N LEU A 321 -2.16 -6.19 18.27
CA LEU A 321 -3.26 -5.25 18.48
C LEU A 321 -4.13 -5.65 19.67
N ARG A 322 -4.56 -6.91 19.74
CA ARG A 322 -5.36 -7.42 20.88
C ARG A 322 -4.66 -7.27 22.23
N ARG A 323 -3.36 -7.57 22.27
CA ARG A 323 -2.54 -7.37 23.49
C ARG A 323 -2.45 -5.90 23.89
N ALA A 324 -2.31 -5.00 22.91
CA ALA A 324 -2.26 -3.56 23.18
C ALA A 324 -3.60 -3.04 23.71
N GLU A 325 -4.73 -3.46 23.13
CA GLU A 325 -6.08 -3.12 23.60
C GLU A 325 -6.33 -3.65 25.02
N ALA A 326 -5.98 -4.91 25.30
CA ALA A 326 -6.12 -5.49 26.64
C ALA A 326 -5.30 -4.74 27.70
N THR A 327 -4.07 -4.32 27.35
CA THR A 327 -3.21 -3.53 28.24
C THR A 327 -3.84 -2.17 28.55
N ALA A 328 -4.34 -1.48 27.52
CA ALA A 328 -4.98 -0.17 27.67
C ALA A 328 -6.25 -0.23 28.54
N ASN A 329 -7.07 -1.28 28.35
CA ASN A 329 -8.26 -1.50 29.18
C ASN A 329 -7.91 -1.75 30.65
N ALA A 330 -6.89 -2.57 30.91
CA ALA A 330 -6.44 -2.86 32.27
C ALA A 330 -5.87 -1.61 32.98
N GLU A 331 -5.14 -0.74 32.27
CA GLU A 331 -4.66 0.54 32.79
C GLU A 331 -5.81 1.51 33.10
N GLY A 332 -6.81 1.60 32.22
CA GLY A 332 -8.02 2.41 32.44
C GLY A 332 -8.81 1.96 33.67
N SER A 333 -9.07 0.66 33.82
CA SER A 333 -9.77 0.12 35.00
C SER A 333 -9.03 0.38 36.31
N ARG A 334 -7.69 0.34 36.31
CA ARG A 334 -6.89 0.70 37.51
C ARG A 334 -6.98 2.19 37.85
N GLN A 335 -6.98 3.06 36.86
CA GLN A 335 -7.14 4.51 37.08
C GLN A 335 -8.52 4.84 37.64
N ASP A 336 -9.58 4.24 37.11
CA ASP A 336 -10.94 4.45 37.63
C ASP A 336 -11.11 3.91 39.06
N ALA A 337 -10.54 2.74 39.37
CA ALA A 337 -10.52 2.19 40.72
C ALA A 337 -9.81 3.13 41.72
N SER A 338 -8.67 3.73 41.31
CA SER A 338 -7.92 4.68 42.15
C SER A 338 -8.63 6.03 42.35
N ARG A 339 -9.52 6.44 41.43
CA ARG A 339 -10.34 7.66 41.59
C ARG A 339 -11.55 7.44 42.50
N LEU A 340 -12.03 6.20 42.59
CA LEU A 340 -13.18 5.82 43.42
C LEU A 340 -12.81 5.45 44.86
N THR A 341 -11.52 5.42 45.22
CA THR A 341 -11.08 5.24 46.62
C THR A 341 -10.97 6.63 47.27
N PRO A 342 -11.88 7.04 48.18
CA PRO A 342 -11.72 8.29 48.90
C PRO A 342 -10.49 8.16 49.80
N LEU A 343 -9.65 9.20 49.83
CA LEU A 343 -8.62 9.38 50.85
C LEU A 343 -9.31 9.56 52.22
N HIS A 344 -9.80 8.48 52.82
CA HIS A 344 -9.95 8.42 54.27
C HIS A 344 -8.58 8.09 54.85
N ARG A 345 -7.73 9.10 54.92
CA ARG A 345 -6.66 9.14 55.91
C ARG A 345 -6.81 10.41 56.72
N THR A 346 -7.15 10.13 57.98
CA THR A 346 -7.10 10.94 59.22
C THR A 346 -8.03 12.12 59.31
#